data_AF-A0A2G8L0W7-F1
#
_entry.id   AF-A0A2G8L0W7-F1
#
_cell.length_a   1.000
_cell.length_b   1.000
_cell.length_c   1.000
_cell.angle_alpha   90.00
_cell.angle_beta   90.00
_cell.angle_gamma   90.00
#
_symmetry.space_group_name_H-M   'P 1'
#
loop_
_entity.id
_entity.type
_entity.pdbx_description
1 polymer ?
#
loop_
_entity_poly.entity_id
_entity_poly.type
_entity_poly.pdbx_seq_one_letter_code
_entity_poly.pdbx_strand_id
1 'polypeptide(L)'
;MYTFLTGGAGVGKSQVLKALYNALLNTILASLEAIQMILTFFLWHQQAKQHYGIKGNTIHSALLIPASQGFHYKALTSDKSTELKFRNLKIIFIDEISMVGNGMLTFIDKRLQQIMGSKKIFGGVSIIAVGDLFQLKPVFDGWIFNDLTEDYGPLASNLWKDHFMAFELTEIMRQKHDQSFAQLLNRLREGNQTDDDLRLLNTRQCTVDKFHQMLHMFIKPT
;
A
#
# COMPACT_ATOMS: atom_id res chain seq x y z
N MET A 1 5.07 -1.23 16.31
CA MET A 1 4.54 0.09 15.90
C MET A 1 3.76 -0.12 14.62
N TYR A 2 2.55 0.43 14.51
CA TYR A 2 1.69 0.28 13.33
C TYR A 2 1.19 1.65 12.91
N THR A 3 1.58 2.08 11.72
CA THR A 3 1.39 3.45 11.25
C THR A 3 0.75 3.44 9.88
N PHE A 4 -0.21 4.34 9.66
CA PHE A 4 -0.83 4.59 8.38
C PHE A 4 -0.58 6.03 7.94
N LEU A 5 0.06 6.21 6.79
CA LEU A 5 0.26 7.51 6.15
C LEU A 5 -0.74 7.68 5.00
N THR A 6 -1.61 8.68 5.13
CA THR A 6 -2.65 9.00 4.16
C THR A 6 -2.54 10.42 3.64
N GLY A 7 -3.42 10.78 2.71
CA GLY A 7 -3.57 12.13 2.20
C GLY A 7 -4.03 12.12 0.75
N GLY A 8 -4.39 13.30 0.24
CA GLY A 8 -4.92 13.46 -1.11
C GLY A 8 -3.95 13.09 -2.24
N ALA A 9 -4.42 13.22 -3.47
CA ALA A 9 -3.57 13.06 -4.63
C ALA A 9 -2.48 14.15 -4.65
N GLY A 10 -1.22 13.76 -4.89
CA GLY A 10 -0.14 14.73 -5.08
C GLY A 10 0.44 15.36 -3.82
N VAL A 11 0.08 14.90 -2.61
CA VAL A 11 0.64 15.39 -1.33
C VAL A 11 2.02 14.83 -0.97
N GLY A 12 2.59 13.97 -1.81
CA GLY A 12 3.96 13.46 -1.63
C GLY A 12 4.10 12.18 -0.79
N LYS A 13 3.02 11.42 -0.54
CA LYS A 13 3.04 10.14 0.20
C LYS A 13 4.22 9.22 -0.17
N SER A 14 4.40 8.95 -1.46
CA SER A 14 5.49 8.10 -1.97
C SER A 14 6.89 8.68 -1.72
N GLN A 15 7.04 10.02 -1.71
CA GLN A 15 8.31 10.67 -1.41
C GLN A 15 8.66 10.56 0.08
N VAL A 16 7.67 10.72 0.95
CA VAL A 16 7.84 10.49 2.40
C VAL A 16 8.23 9.04 2.66
N LEU A 17 7.56 8.09 2.01
CA LEU A 17 7.91 6.66 2.11
C LEU A 17 9.35 6.40 1.67
N LYS A 18 9.79 6.99 0.54
CA LYS A 18 11.16 6.89 0.04
C LYS A 18 12.19 7.46 1.02
N ALA A 19 11.92 8.64 1.57
CA ALA A 19 12.79 9.30 2.53
C ALA A 19 12.92 8.47 3.81
N LEU A 20 11.80 7.96 4.32
CA LEU A 20 11.75 7.12 5.51
C LEU A 20 12.50 5.80 5.32
N TYR A 21 12.30 5.15 4.17
CA TYR A 21 13.02 3.93 3.80
C TYR A 21 14.54 4.17 3.74
N ASN A 22 14.98 5.24 3.09
CA ASN A 22 16.41 5.58 2.99
C ASN A 22 17.00 5.95 4.35
N ALA A 23 16.27 6.70 5.19
CA ALA A 23 16.71 7.04 6.53
C ALA A 23 16.92 5.78 7.38
N LEU A 24 15.96 4.84 7.35
CA LEU A 24 16.05 3.57 8.07
C LEU A 24 17.18 2.69 7.53
N LEU A 25 17.36 2.60 6.21
CA LEU A 25 18.51 1.93 5.62
C LEU A 25 19.81 2.52 6.14
N ASN A 26 19.97 3.84 6.15
CA ASN A 26 21.19 4.49 6.62
C ASN A 26 21.44 4.24 8.12
N THR A 27 20.40 4.25 8.95
CA THR A 27 20.52 3.93 10.38
C THR A 27 20.87 2.47 10.61
N ILE A 28 20.29 1.56 9.83
CA ILE A 28 20.45 0.12 10.01
C ILE A 28 21.77 -0.37 9.38
N LEU A 29 22.20 0.19 8.24
CA LEU A 29 23.50 -0.08 7.59
C LEU A 29 24.71 0.33 8.44
N ALA A 30 24.52 1.20 9.45
CA ALA A 30 25.55 1.47 10.46
C ALA A 30 25.82 0.24 11.36
N SER A 31 24.94 -0.77 11.34
CA SER A 31 25.14 -2.10 11.92
C SER A 31 25.27 -3.14 10.79
N LEU A 32 26.34 -3.94 10.79
CA LEU A 32 26.76 -4.80 9.66
C LEU A 32 25.79 -5.95 9.25
N GLU A 33 24.57 -6.04 9.80
CA GLU A 33 23.59 -7.13 9.57
C GLU A 33 22.31 -6.71 8.81
N ALA A 34 22.35 -5.55 8.15
CA ALA A 34 21.19 -4.68 7.90
C ALA A 34 20.12 -5.11 6.88
N ILE A 35 20.47 -5.83 5.81
CA ILE A 35 19.57 -5.91 4.64
C ILE A 35 18.36 -6.83 4.88
N GLN A 36 18.49 -7.84 5.76
CA GLN A 36 17.37 -8.72 6.11
C GLN A 36 16.39 -8.10 7.12
N MET A 37 16.68 -6.90 7.62
CA MET A 37 15.94 -6.27 8.72
C MET A 37 14.74 -5.44 8.24
N ILE A 38 14.78 -4.97 6.99
CA ILE A 38 13.74 -4.15 6.37
C ILE A 38 13.25 -4.87 5.12
N LEU A 39 11.95 -5.18 5.06
CA LEU A 39 11.33 -5.65 3.83
C LEU A 39 10.25 -4.66 3.39
N THR A 40 10.30 -4.30 2.11
CA THR A 40 9.31 -3.42 1.51
C THR A 40 8.42 -4.26 0.60
N PHE A 41 7.12 -4.31 0.89
CA PHE A 41 6.15 -4.97 0.03
C PHE A 41 5.44 -3.91 -0.81
N PHE A 42 5.27 -4.23 -2.10
CA PHE A 42 4.57 -3.36 -3.04
C PHE A 42 3.42 -4.13 -3.64
N LEU A 43 2.20 -3.64 -3.44
CA LEU A 43 1.00 -4.30 -3.96
C LEU A 43 0.83 -4.16 -5.47
N TRP A 44 1.48 -3.17 -6.09
CA TRP A 44 1.51 -3.01 -7.54
C TRP A 44 2.94 -2.94 -8.09
N HIS A 45 3.33 -4.00 -8.77
CA HIS A 45 4.67 -4.23 -9.33
C HIS A 45 5.12 -3.20 -10.39
N GLN A 46 4.19 -2.47 -11.03
CA GLN A 46 4.54 -1.59 -12.17
C GLN A 46 5.03 -0.18 -11.76
N GLN A 47 4.40 0.47 -10.78
CA GLN A 47 4.81 1.84 -10.38
C GLN A 47 5.98 1.83 -9.39
N ALA A 48 6.03 0.83 -8.49
CA ALA A 48 7.08 0.70 -7.48
C ALA A 48 8.49 0.51 -8.07
N LYS A 49 8.60 -0.31 -9.13
CA LYS A 49 9.87 -0.60 -9.81
C LYS A 49 10.53 0.65 -10.38
N GLN A 50 9.71 1.57 -10.92
CA GLN A 50 10.19 2.82 -11.50
C GLN A 50 10.48 3.89 -10.44
N HIS A 51 9.69 3.98 -9.37
CA HIS A 51 9.84 5.04 -8.36
C HIS A 51 10.96 4.80 -7.34
N TYR A 52 11.19 3.54 -6.95
CA TYR A 52 12.09 3.21 -5.86
C TYR A 52 13.36 2.47 -6.30
N GLY A 53 13.44 1.99 -7.55
CA GLY A 53 14.61 1.23 -8.04
C GLY A 53 14.80 -0.12 -7.33
N ILE A 54 13.82 -0.56 -6.55
CA ILE A 54 13.84 -1.79 -5.75
C ILE A 54 13.00 -2.85 -6.46
N LYS A 55 13.47 -4.10 -6.48
CA LYS A 55 12.66 -5.26 -6.83
C LYS A 55 11.63 -5.51 -5.72
N GLY A 56 10.52 -4.78 -5.77
CA GLY A 56 9.38 -5.02 -4.89
C GLY A 56 8.76 -6.38 -5.14
N ASN A 57 8.50 -7.15 -4.08
CA ASN A 57 7.66 -8.34 -4.16
C ASN A 57 6.21 -7.96 -3.88
N THR A 58 5.26 -8.62 -4.53
CA THR A 58 3.84 -8.49 -4.15
C THR A 58 3.64 -9.13 -2.78
N ILE A 59 2.66 -8.67 -1.98
CA ILE A 59 2.37 -9.31 -0.68
C ILE A 59 2.13 -10.81 -0.87
N HIS A 60 1.45 -11.19 -1.95
CA HIS A 60 1.20 -12.57 -2.34
C HIS A 60 2.48 -13.37 -2.58
N SER A 61 3.42 -12.86 -3.38
CA SER A 61 4.67 -13.58 -3.65
C SER A 61 5.62 -13.56 -2.45
N ALA A 62 5.66 -12.45 -1.71
CA ALA A 62 6.57 -12.29 -0.61
C ALA A 62 6.19 -13.13 0.60
N LEU A 63 4.90 -13.13 0.95
CA LEU A 63 4.39 -13.89 2.08
C LEU A 63 3.88 -15.27 1.70
N LEU A 64 4.05 -15.71 0.44
CA LEU A 64 3.57 -17.00 -0.08
C LEU A 64 2.06 -17.20 0.11
N ILE A 65 1.28 -16.17 -0.19
CA ILE A 65 -0.19 -16.18 -0.10
C ILE A 65 -0.74 -16.60 -1.47
N PRO A 66 -1.46 -17.73 -1.57
CA PRO A 66 -2.02 -18.18 -2.85
C PRO A 66 -3.10 -17.20 -3.33
N ALA A 67 -2.87 -16.57 -4.48
CA ALA A 67 -3.78 -15.57 -5.05
C ALA A 67 -5.13 -16.13 -5.54
N SER A 68 -5.27 -17.45 -5.65
CA SER A 68 -6.41 -18.12 -6.30
C SER A 68 -7.37 -18.86 -5.37
N GLN A 69 -7.17 -18.81 -4.04
CA GLN A 69 -7.91 -19.66 -3.09
C GLN A 69 -8.89 -18.94 -2.17
N GLY A 70 -9.18 -17.65 -2.39
CA GLY A 70 -9.94 -16.86 -1.41
C GLY A 70 -9.20 -16.77 -0.07
N PHE A 71 -9.79 -16.14 0.95
CA PHE A 71 -9.16 -15.96 2.27
C PHE A 71 -9.11 -17.23 3.13
N HIS A 72 -9.07 -18.42 2.51
CA HIS A 72 -8.89 -19.68 3.22
C HIS A 72 -7.43 -19.80 3.70
N TYR A 73 -7.24 -19.57 4.99
CA TYR A 73 -5.93 -19.68 5.62
C TYR A 73 -5.41 -21.12 5.55
N LYS A 74 -4.36 -21.33 4.74
CA LYS A 74 -3.54 -22.54 4.78
C LYS A 74 -2.24 -22.23 5.50
N ALA A 75 -2.01 -22.93 6.61
CA ALA A 75 -0.74 -22.86 7.31
C ALA A 75 0.39 -23.26 6.34
N LEU A 76 1.51 -22.53 6.38
CA LEU A 76 2.71 -22.98 5.67
C LEU A 76 3.12 -24.35 6.20
N THR A 77 3.33 -25.32 5.32
CA THR A 77 4.17 -26.49 5.63
C THR A 77 5.56 -25.95 5.97
N SER A 78 6.11 -26.37 7.11
CA SER A 78 7.35 -25.87 7.72
C SER A 78 8.51 -25.75 6.73
N ASP A 79 8.59 -24.63 6.04
CA ASP A 79 9.64 -24.35 5.08
C ASP A 79 10.68 -23.47 5.77
N LYS A 80 11.71 -24.14 6.31
CA LYS A 80 12.84 -23.50 7.01
C LYS A 80 13.48 -22.38 6.18
N SER A 81 13.39 -22.44 4.84
CA SER A 81 13.87 -21.39 3.94
C SER A 81 13.14 -20.06 4.15
N THR A 82 11.83 -20.10 4.40
CA THR A 82 11.03 -18.89 4.64
C THR A 82 11.32 -18.32 6.01
N GLU A 83 11.36 -19.15 7.06
CA GLU A 83 11.72 -18.72 8.41
C GLU A 83 13.09 -18.02 8.44
N LEU A 84 14.09 -18.57 7.74
CA LEU A 84 15.43 -17.97 7.66
C LEU A 84 15.43 -16.60 6.94
N LYS A 85 14.62 -16.43 5.88
CA LYS A 85 14.54 -15.15 5.14
C LYS A 85 13.93 -14.03 5.97
N PHE A 86 12.99 -14.36 6.85
CA PHE A 86 12.22 -13.39 7.61
C PHE A 86 12.64 -13.27 9.08
N ARG A 87 13.55 -14.12 9.57
CA ARG A 87 13.98 -14.16 10.97
C ARG A 87 14.37 -12.80 11.55
N ASN A 88 15.01 -11.96 10.75
CA ASN A 88 15.50 -10.65 11.18
C ASN A 88 14.56 -9.51 10.81
N LEU A 89 13.42 -9.79 10.17
CA LEU A 89 12.48 -8.76 9.75
C LEU A 89 11.97 -7.95 10.95
N LYS A 90 12.12 -6.62 10.89
CA LYS A 90 11.63 -5.69 11.92
C LYS A 90 10.54 -4.76 11.42
N ILE A 91 10.61 -4.34 10.15
CA ILE A 91 9.69 -3.36 9.57
C ILE A 91 9.24 -3.83 8.20
N ILE A 92 7.94 -3.74 7.97
CA ILE A 92 7.30 -3.88 6.66
C ILE A 92 6.71 -2.54 6.22
N PHE A 93 6.97 -2.18 4.98
CA PHE A 93 6.23 -1.13 4.28
C PHE A 93 5.17 -1.73 3.37
N ILE A 94 3.98 -1.15 3.37
CA ILE A 94 2.88 -1.50 2.46
C ILE A 94 2.47 -0.24 1.70
N ASP A 95 2.82 -0.16 0.42
CA ASP A 95 2.33 0.90 -0.47
C ASP A 95 0.99 0.49 -1.10
N GLU A 96 0.11 1.46 -1.33
CA GLU A 96 -1.28 1.28 -1.80
C GLU A 96 -2.16 0.41 -0.89
N ILE A 97 -2.17 0.72 0.42
CA ILE A 97 -2.96 0.00 1.42
C ILE A 97 -4.47 -0.02 1.14
N SER A 98 -5.00 0.89 0.31
CA SER A 98 -6.44 0.92 -0.03
C SER A 98 -6.92 -0.35 -0.72
N MET A 99 -6.02 -1.07 -1.39
CA MET A 99 -6.33 -2.34 -2.05
C MET A 99 -6.24 -3.55 -1.09
N VAL A 100 -5.79 -3.35 0.15
CA VAL A 100 -5.77 -4.38 1.20
C VAL A 100 -7.04 -4.26 2.00
N GLY A 101 -7.84 -5.32 2.00
CA GLY A 101 -9.00 -5.39 2.86
C GLY A 101 -8.69 -6.01 4.21
N ASN A 102 -9.73 -6.13 5.04
CA ASN A 102 -9.58 -6.66 6.40
C ASN A 102 -9.18 -8.15 6.41
N GLY A 103 -9.74 -8.95 5.49
CA GLY A 103 -9.38 -10.37 5.36
C GLY A 103 -7.91 -10.55 5.04
N MET A 104 -7.39 -9.75 4.10
CA MET A 104 -5.98 -9.77 3.71
C MET A 104 -5.06 -9.31 4.85
N LEU A 105 -5.44 -8.25 5.57
CA LEU A 105 -4.66 -7.77 6.72
C LEU A 105 -4.56 -8.84 7.83
N THR A 106 -5.67 -9.51 8.12
CA THR A 106 -5.73 -10.63 9.07
C THR A 106 -4.89 -11.82 8.60
N PHE A 107 -4.88 -12.11 7.30
CA PHE A 107 -4.02 -13.14 6.74
C PHE A 107 -2.54 -12.79 6.93
N ILE A 108 -2.15 -11.53 6.63
CA ILE A 108 -0.78 -11.04 6.81
C ILE A 108 -0.35 -11.19 8.28
N ASP A 109 -1.20 -10.81 9.23
CA ASP A 109 -0.96 -10.98 10.67
C ASP A 109 -0.67 -12.45 11.02
N LYS A 110 -1.61 -13.36 10.73
CA LYS A 110 -1.45 -14.80 11.01
C LYS A 110 -0.22 -15.39 10.35
N ARG A 111 0.10 -14.95 9.12
CA ARG A 111 1.28 -15.42 8.38
C ARG A 111 2.58 -14.94 9.02
N LEU A 112 2.65 -13.69 9.46
CA LEU A 112 3.83 -13.18 10.17
C LEU A 112 3.98 -13.81 11.56
N GLN A 113 2.88 -14.04 12.27
CA GLN A 113 2.91 -14.78 13.54
C GLN A 113 3.50 -16.18 13.37
N GLN A 114 3.08 -16.88 12.30
CA GLN A 114 3.62 -18.20 11.96
C GLN A 114 5.11 -18.14 11.62
N ILE A 115 5.52 -17.22 10.74
CA ILE A 115 6.91 -17.08 10.28
C ILE A 115 7.86 -16.68 11.42
N MET A 116 7.41 -15.78 12.30
CA MET A 116 8.21 -15.28 13.42
C MET A 116 8.14 -16.19 14.66
N GLY A 117 7.28 -17.21 14.66
CA GLY A 117 7.05 -18.08 15.82
C GLY A 117 6.51 -17.32 17.05
N SER A 118 5.74 -16.25 16.84
CA SER A 118 5.33 -15.30 17.87
C SER A 118 3.85 -14.98 17.74
N LYS A 119 3.10 -15.03 18.85
CA LYS A 119 1.66 -14.67 18.89
C LYS A 119 1.41 -13.15 19.02
N LYS A 120 2.46 -12.33 19.00
CA LYS A 120 2.30 -10.86 18.98
C LYS A 120 1.68 -10.45 17.65
N ILE A 121 0.93 -9.34 17.64
CA ILE A 121 0.36 -8.77 16.42
C ILE A 121 1.47 -8.55 15.37
N PHE A 122 1.23 -9.04 14.15
CA PHE A 122 2.14 -9.18 13.02
C PHE A 122 3.45 -9.90 13.37
N GLY A 123 3.44 -10.87 14.29
CA GLY A 123 4.62 -11.55 14.79
C GLY A 123 5.60 -10.64 15.55
N GLY A 124 5.19 -9.41 15.89
CA GLY A 124 6.05 -8.37 16.46
C GLY A 124 6.77 -7.50 15.44
N VAL A 125 6.49 -7.67 14.14
CA VAL A 125 6.99 -6.82 13.06
C VAL A 125 6.21 -5.50 13.03
N SER A 126 6.88 -4.37 12.85
CA SER A 126 6.22 -3.07 12.69
C SER A 126 5.74 -2.87 11.26
N ILE A 127 4.55 -2.28 11.09
CA ILE A 127 3.93 -2.06 9.78
C ILE A 127 3.81 -0.56 9.52
N ILE A 128 4.27 -0.11 8.35
CA ILE A 128 4.09 1.25 7.85
C ILE A 128 3.31 1.17 6.55
N ALA A 129 2.01 1.42 6.65
CA ALA A 129 1.09 1.43 5.53
C ALA A 129 1.01 2.84 4.93
N VAL A 130 0.99 2.92 3.60
CA VAL A 130 0.85 4.17 2.86
C VAL A 130 -0.22 3.97 1.79
N GLY A 131 -1.09 4.96 1.60
CA GLY A 131 -2.09 4.92 0.54
C GLY A 131 -3.18 5.94 0.74
N ASP A 132 -4.29 5.76 0.04
CA ASP A 132 -5.45 6.63 0.12
C ASP A 132 -6.72 5.79 0.04
N LEU A 133 -7.39 5.61 1.19
CA LEU A 133 -8.57 4.75 1.30
C LEU A 133 -9.76 5.24 0.46
N PHE A 134 -9.72 6.47 -0.06
CA PHE A 134 -10.74 7.02 -0.95
C PHE A 134 -10.56 6.63 -2.43
N GLN A 135 -9.44 6.00 -2.82
CA GLN A 135 -9.15 5.71 -4.23
C GLN A 135 -9.79 4.43 -4.74
N LEU A 136 -9.17 3.29 -4.47
CA LEU A 136 -9.60 1.99 -4.98
C LEU A 136 -9.94 1.08 -3.82
N LYS A 137 -11.12 0.47 -3.91
CA LYS A 137 -11.57 -0.56 -2.97
C LYS A 137 -10.71 -1.83 -3.10
N PRO A 138 -10.57 -2.61 -2.02
CA PRO A 138 -10.00 -3.95 -2.09
C PRO A 138 -10.75 -4.84 -3.09
N VAL A 139 -10.01 -5.69 -3.80
CA VAL A 139 -10.58 -6.62 -4.78
C VAL A 139 -10.91 -7.93 -4.06
N PHE A 140 -12.18 -8.34 -4.10
CA PHE A 140 -12.69 -9.56 -3.42
C PHE A 140 -12.53 -9.59 -1.88
N ASP A 141 -12.33 -8.43 -1.23
CA ASP A 141 -12.22 -8.29 0.23
C ASP A 141 -13.08 -7.12 0.72
N GLY A 142 -13.41 -7.11 2.01
CA GLY A 142 -14.08 -5.99 2.67
C GLY A 142 -13.11 -4.83 2.93
N TRP A 143 -13.63 -3.62 3.11
CA TRP A 143 -12.79 -2.49 3.52
C TRP A 143 -11.98 -2.81 4.78
N ILE A 144 -10.74 -2.30 4.86
CA ILE A 144 -9.84 -2.56 5.98
C ILE A 144 -10.42 -2.12 7.34
N PHE A 145 -11.30 -1.11 7.31
CA PHE A 145 -12.02 -0.57 8.47
C PHE A 145 -13.41 -1.19 8.68
N ASN A 146 -13.83 -2.14 7.85
CA ASN A 146 -15.06 -2.90 8.12
C ASN A 146 -14.71 -4.10 8.97
N ASP A 147 -15.59 -4.47 9.89
CA ASP A 147 -15.39 -5.66 10.73
C ASP A 147 -15.61 -6.93 9.89
N LEU A 148 -14.98 -8.03 10.29
CA LEU A 148 -15.10 -9.29 9.56
C LEU A 148 -16.53 -9.81 9.71
N THR A 149 -17.15 -10.19 8.60
CA THR A 149 -18.54 -10.66 8.57
C THR A 149 -18.67 -12.18 8.73
N GLU A 150 -17.57 -12.94 8.58
CA GLU A 150 -17.54 -14.41 8.64
C GLU A 150 -16.68 -14.92 9.81
N ASP A 151 -17.04 -16.11 10.35
CA ASP A 151 -16.37 -16.88 11.42
C ASP A 151 -15.88 -16.08 12.65
N TYR A 152 -16.68 -16.06 13.72
CA TYR A 152 -16.44 -15.25 14.94
C TYR A 152 -16.20 -13.74 14.69
N GLY A 153 -16.29 -13.29 13.42
CA GLY A 153 -15.94 -11.95 12.94
C GLY A 153 -16.59 -10.76 13.64
N PRO A 154 -17.85 -10.81 14.10
CA PRO A 154 -18.46 -9.71 14.85
C PRO A 154 -17.85 -9.49 16.25
N LEU A 155 -17.23 -10.53 16.81
CA LEU A 155 -16.55 -10.48 18.12
C LEU A 155 -15.03 -10.33 17.98
N ALA A 156 -14.50 -10.48 16.77
CA ALA A 156 -13.09 -10.33 16.49
C ALA A 156 -12.72 -8.84 16.38
N SER A 157 -11.73 -8.44 17.19
CA SER A 157 -11.11 -7.12 17.15
C SER A 157 -10.61 -6.78 15.74
N ASN A 158 -10.91 -5.58 15.25
CA ASN A 158 -10.47 -5.13 13.94
C ASN A 158 -9.03 -4.63 14.03
N LEU A 159 -8.09 -5.42 13.50
CA LEU A 159 -6.66 -5.14 13.55
C LEU A 159 -6.29 -3.72 13.09
N TRP A 160 -7.02 -3.19 12.10
CA TRP A 160 -6.78 -1.84 11.62
C TRP A 160 -7.23 -0.79 12.63
N LYS A 161 -8.49 -0.85 13.07
CA LYS A 161 -9.06 0.11 14.02
C LYS A 161 -8.32 0.12 15.35
N ASP A 162 -7.92 -1.05 15.83
CA ASP A 162 -7.43 -1.21 17.20
C ASP A 162 -5.94 -0.92 17.35
N HIS A 163 -5.18 -0.94 16.25
CA HIS A 163 -3.72 -0.89 16.32
C HIS A 163 -3.05 0.14 15.42
N PHE A 164 -3.67 0.60 14.33
CA PHE A 164 -3.03 1.54 13.41
C PHE A 164 -3.24 3.00 13.83
N MET A 165 -2.14 3.75 13.90
CA MET A 165 -2.18 5.20 14.06
C MET A 165 -2.09 5.89 12.71
N ALA A 166 -3.08 6.72 12.38
CA ALA A 166 -3.15 7.43 11.11
C ALA A 166 -2.48 8.82 11.17
N PHE A 167 -1.75 9.17 10.11
CA PHE A 167 -1.14 10.47 9.86
C PHE A 167 -1.54 10.94 8.47
N GLU A 168 -2.12 12.13 8.36
CA GLU A 168 -2.55 12.69 7.08
C GLU A 168 -1.60 13.78 6.59
N LEU A 169 -1.13 13.64 5.35
CA LEU A 169 -0.44 14.69 4.62
C LEU A 169 -1.46 15.60 3.95
N THR A 170 -1.44 16.88 4.33
CA THR A 170 -2.42 17.88 3.88
C THR A 170 -1.86 18.85 2.83
N GLU A 171 -0.54 19.02 2.75
CA GLU A 171 0.08 19.94 1.79
C GLU A 171 0.17 19.33 0.39
N ILE A 172 -0.42 19.99 -0.61
CA ILE A 172 -0.40 19.56 -2.01
C ILE A 172 0.94 19.97 -2.65
N MET A 173 1.70 18.98 -3.11
CA MET A 173 3.03 19.17 -3.66
C MET A 173 3.09 19.15 -5.19
N ARG A 174 2.23 18.35 -5.84
CA ARG A 174 2.29 18.12 -7.30
C ARG A 174 1.63 19.22 -8.13
N GLN A 175 0.50 19.78 -7.67
CA GLN A 175 -0.27 20.80 -8.39
C GLN A 175 -0.05 22.23 -7.84
N LYS A 176 1.14 22.56 -7.32
CA LYS A 176 1.40 23.88 -6.70
C LYS A 176 1.04 25.08 -7.59
N HIS A 177 1.09 24.92 -8.91
CA HIS A 177 0.80 25.98 -9.88
C HIS A 177 -0.66 25.99 -10.38
N ASP A 178 -1.50 25.04 -9.99
CA ASP A 178 -2.92 24.94 -10.39
C ASP A 178 -3.78 24.54 -9.18
N GLN A 179 -3.95 25.49 -8.27
CA GLN A 179 -4.70 25.28 -7.03
C GLN A 179 -6.18 24.97 -7.29
N SER A 180 -6.77 25.55 -8.34
CA SER A 180 -8.13 25.26 -8.81
C SER A 180 -8.31 23.78 -9.13
N PHE A 181 -7.39 23.19 -9.89
CA PHE A 181 -7.44 21.78 -10.25
C PHE A 181 -7.13 20.88 -9.05
N ALA A 182 -6.24 21.30 -8.17
CA ALA A 182 -5.95 20.57 -6.93
C ALA A 182 -7.19 20.46 -6.02
N GLN A 183 -7.92 21.56 -5.85
CA GLN A 183 -9.17 21.58 -5.08
C GLN A 183 -10.27 20.74 -5.74
N LEU A 184 -10.37 20.78 -7.07
CA LEU A 184 -11.25 19.91 -7.84
C LEU A 184 -10.97 18.43 -7.54
N LEU A 185 -9.69 18.02 -7.59
CA LEU A 185 -9.31 16.62 -7.33
C LEU A 185 -9.63 16.18 -5.90
N ASN A 186 -9.51 17.08 -4.91
CA ASN A 186 -9.91 16.80 -3.54
C ASN A 186 -11.43 16.65 -3.40
N ARG A 187 -12.23 17.51 -4.05
CA ARG A 187 -13.69 17.33 -4.10
C ARG A 187 -14.07 16.02 -4.77
N LEU A 188 -13.43 15.69 -5.88
CA LEU A 188 -13.64 14.43 -6.60
C LEU A 188 -13.28 13.20 -5.73
N ARG A 189 -12.20 13.28 -4.95
CA ARG A 189 -11.78 12.23 -3.99
C ARG A 189 -12.87 11.91 -2.97
N GLU A 190 -13.63 12.91 -2.54
CA GLU A 190 -14.71 12.75 -1.55
C GLU A 190 -16.08 12.50 -2.19
N GLY A 191 -16.20 12.58 -3.53
CA GLY A 191 -17.49 12.52 -4.22
C GLY A 191 -18.31 13.81 -4.13
N ASN A 192 -17.68 14.93 -3.79
CA ASN A 192 -18.27 16.26 -3.59
C ASN A 192 -18.06 17.19 -4.82
N GLN A 193 -17.95 16.63 -6.03
CA GLN A 193 -17.73 17.41 -7.25
C GLN A 193 -18.92 18.33 -7.57
N THR A 194 -18.62 19.52 -8.10
CA THR A 194 -19.60 20.53 -8.52
C THR A 194 -19.77 20.54 -10.05
N ASP A 195 -20.81 21.21 -10.54
CA ASP A 195 -20.98 21.41 -11.98
C ASP A 195 -19.81 22.19 -12.61
N ASP A 196 -19.19 23.11 -11.86
CA ASP A 196 -17.98 23.81 -12.29
C ASP A 196 -16.78 22.88 -12.42
N ASP A 197 -16.67 21.88 -11.55
CA ASP A 197 -15.63 20.85 -11.65
C ASP A 197 -15.80 20.03 -12.92
N LEU A 198 -17.03 19.63 -13.24
CA LEU A 198 -17.34 18.90 -14.46
C LEU A 198 -17.03 19.74 -15.70
N ARG A 199 -17.40 21.03 -15.69
CA ARG A 199 -17.04 21.98 -16.75
C ARG A 199 -15.52 22.06 -16.93
N LEU A 200 -14.78 22.23 -15.84
CA LEU A 200 -13.31 22.29 -15.88
C LEU A 200 -12.68 20.99 -16.41
N LEU A 201 -13.17 19.82 -16.01
CA LEU A 201 -12.74 18.54 -16.57
C LEU A 201 -13.03 18.43 -18.06
N ASN A 202 -14.21 18.88 -18.49
CA ASN A 202 -14.60 18.86 -19.90
C ASN A 202 -13.71 19.73 -20.78
N THR A 203 -13.15 20.84 -20.27
CA THR A 203 -12.15 21.64 -21.02
C THR A 203 -10.87 20.86 -21.32
N ARG A 204 -10.60 19.77 -20.60
CA ARG A 204 -9.42 18.92 -20.76
C ARG A 204 -9.71 17.64 -21.54
N GLN A 205 -10.91 17.49 -22.12
CA GLN A 205 -11.20 16.40 -23.04
C GLN A 205 -10.37 16.56 -24.32
N CYS A 206 -9.54 15.57 -24.61
CA CYS A 206 -8.90 15.45 -25.91
C CYS A 206 -9.82 14.66 -26.84
N THR A 207 -10.14 15.21 -28.02
CA THR A 207 -10.78 14.46 -29.10
C THR A 207 -9.81 13.41 -29.66
N VAL A 208 -10.36 12.30 -30.16
CA VAL A 208 -9.61 11.11 -30.62
C VAL A 208 -8.58 11.44 -31.72
N ASP A 209 -8.77 12.54 -32.47
CA ASP A 209 -7.79 12.99 -33.46
C ASP A 209 -6.44 13.42 -32.86
N LYS A 210 -6.40 13.87 -31.60
CA LYS A 210 -5.16 14.20 -30.88
C LYS A 210 -4.48 12.97 -30.27
N PHE A 211 -5.16 11.82 -30.21
CA PHE A 211 -4.62 10.61 -29.59
C PHE A 211 -3.47 9.99 -30.41
N HIS A 212 -3.50 10.12 -31.74
CA HIS A 212 -2.44 9.61 -32.62
C HIS A 212 -1.07 10.27 -32.37
N GLN A 213 -1.03 11.53 -31.92
CA GLN A 213 0.24 12.20 -31.59
C GLN A 213 0.79 11.82 -30.21
N MET A 214 -0.05 11.35 -29.27
CA MET A 214 0.40 10.93 -27.94
C MET A 214 0.89 9.47 -27.86
N LEU A 215 0.54 8.63 -28.83
CA LEU A 215 0.90 7.20 -28.88
C LEU A 215 2.41 6.94 -29.10
N HIS A 216 3.20 7.95 -29.45
CA HIS A 216 4.66 7.82 -29.60
C HIS A 216 5.42 7.55 -28.29
N MET A 217 4.76 7.54 -27.13
CA MET A 217 5.40 7.29 -25.84
C MET A 217 5.46 5.82 -25.41
N PHE A 218 4.71 4.94 -26.08
CA PHE A 218 4.72 3.49 -25.80
C PHE A 218 4.60 2.71 -27.09
N ILE A 219 5.66 2.68 -27.90
CA ILE A 219 6.03 1.58 -28.80
C ILE A 219 7.41 1.98 -29.39
N LYS A 220 8.47 1.32 -28.94
CA LYS A 220 9.59 1.01 -29.83
C LYS A 220 9.66 -0.51 -29.91
N PRO A 221 9.30 -1.10 -31.06
CA PRO A 221 9.58 -2.47 -31.40
C PRO A 221 10.87 -2.51 -32.22
N THR A 222 11.94 -3.06 -31.66
CA THR A 222 12.75 -4.16 -32.20
C THR A 222 13.90 -4.47 -31.26
#